data_AF-A0A957WWF2-F1
#
_entry.id   AF-A0A957WWF2-F1
#
_cell.length_a   1.000
_cell.length_b   1.000
_cell.length_c   1.000
_cell.angle_alpha   90.00
_cell.angle_beta   90.00
_cell.angle_gamma   90.00
#
_symmetry.space_group_name_H-M   'P 1'
#
loop_
_entity.id
_entity.type
_entity.pdbx_description
1 polymer ?
#
loop_
_entity_poly.entity_id
_entity_poly.type
_entity_poly.pdbx_seq_one_letter_code
_entity_poly.pdbx_strand_id
1 'polypeptide(L)'
;MHLRAMLPRIIFFGIVAILLFAELWFSNLGTLTNNLTGIATLMGLTVPEERTRLLILIALDAIGGSGAILALVGCLLDRAMLRRVGAMIAAVGLVLYGLYQLLAALTQLPPELQMTIGLIGVVYIGIGVVAWVVGTRPTPDAHPAT
;
A
#
# COMPACT_ATOMS: atom_id res chain seq x y z
N MET A 1 14.23 -20.38 17.45
CA MET A 1 12.79 -20.65 17.21
C MET A 1 12.04 -19.42 16.70
N HIS A 2 12.30 -18.21 17.21
CA HIS A 2 11.57 -16.98 16.82
C HIS A 2 11.57 -16.60 15.33
N LEU A 3 12.67 -16.81 14.58
CA LEU A 3 12.70 -16.44 13.15
C LEU A 3 11.65 -17.21 12.33
N ARG A 4 11.40 -18.49 12.65
CA ARG A 4 10.38 -19.30 11.97
C ARG A 4 8.96 -18.80 12.24
N ALA A 5 8.70 -18.30 13.46
CA ALA A 5 7.42 -17.70 13.82
C ALA A 5 7.20 -16.32 13.15
N MET A 6 8.28 -15.59 12.88
CA MET A 6 8.24 -14.28 12.20
C MET A 6 8.27 -14.38 10.68
N LEU A 7 8.74 -15.49 10.12
CA LEU A 7 8.92 -15.68 8.68
C LEU A 7 7.67 -15.31 7.85
N PRO A 8 6.43 -15.70 8.21
CA PRO A 8 5.25 -15.29 7.46
C PRO A 8 5.04 -13.76 7.46
N ARG A 9 5.36 -13.08 8.56
CA ARG A 9 5.23 -11.62 8.70
C ARG A 9 6.30 -10.91 7.87
N ILE A 10 7.53 -11.42 7.91
CA ILE A 10 8.66 -10.92 7.10
C ILE A 10 8.33 -11.02 5.62
N ILE A 11 7.86 -12.19 5.16
CA ILE A 11 7.48 -12.40 3.76
C ILE A 11 6.34 -11.45 3.38
N PHE A 12 5.29 -11.37 4.21
CA PHE A 12 4.15 -10.51 3.95
C PHE A 12 4.55 -9.03 3.80
N PHE A 13 5.25 -8.45 4.79
CA PHE A 13 5.65 -7.04 4.72
C PHE A 13 6.71 -6.78 3.65
N GLY A 14 7.57 -7.75 3.34
CA GLY A 14 8.50 -7.68 2.21
C GLY A 14 7.76 -7.59 0.87
N ILE A 15 6.76 -8.44 0.64
CA ILE A 15 5.93 -8.40 -0.58
C ILE A 15 5.17 -7.08 -0.68
N VAL A 16 4.55 -6.61 0.42
CA VAL A 16 3.83 -5.33 0.42
C VAL A 16 4.76 -4.17 0.10
N ALA A 17 5.98 -4.14 0.67
CA ALA A 17 6.96 -3.10 0.37
C ALA A 17 7.35 -3.13 -1.12
N ILE A 18 7.68 -4.31 -1.66
CA ILE A 18 8.04 -4.46 -3.08
C ILE A 18 6.88 -3.99 -3.97
N LEU A 19 5.65 -4.40 -3.68
CA LEU A 19 4.46 -4.03 -4.44
C LEU A 19 4.28 -2.51 -4.48
N LEU A 20 4.34 -1.84 -3.33
CA LEU A 20 4.11 -0.39 -3.26
C LEU A 20 5.24 0.42 -3.89
N PHE A 21 6.49 0.02 -3.72
CA PHE A 21 7.60 0.71 -4.40
C PHE A 21 7.64 0.44 -5.91
N ALA A 22 7.20 -0.75 -6.35
CA ALA A 22 7.04 -1.05 -7.77
C ALA A 22 5.93 -0.20 -8.40
N GLU A 23 4.77 -0.07 -7.72
CA GLU A 23 3.68 0.82 -8.15
C GLU A 23 4.11 2.28 -8.17
N LEU A 24 4.76 2.76 -7.11
CA LEU A 24 5.30 4.11 -7.05
C LEU A 24 6.20 4.39 -8.25
N TRP A 25 7.17 3.51 -8.52
CA TRP A 25 8.21 3.77 -9.52
C TRP A 25 7.72 3.52 -10.95
N PHE A 26 7.19 2.33 -11.23
CA PHE A 26 6.87 1.91 -12.60
C PHE A 26 5.49 2.39 -13.05
N SER A 27 4.52 2.45 -12.15
CA SER A 27 3.15 2.85 -12.48
C SER A 27 3.01 4.37 -12.35
N ASN A 28 3.07 4.90 -11.13
CA ASN A 28 2.65 6.26 -10.90
C ASN A 28 3.69 7.30 -11.34
N LEU A 29 4.96 7.14 -10.91
CA LEU A 29 6.04 8.04 -11.33
C LEU A 29 6.42 7.81 -12.80
N GLY A 30 6.41 6.56 -13.26
CA GLY A 30 6.62 6.22 -14.66
C GLY A 30 5.60 6.89 -15.58
N THR A 31 4.33 6.88 -15.21
CA THR A 31 3.26 7.59 -15.95
C THR A 31 3.45 9.10 -15.90
N LEU A 32 3.69 9.64 -14.70
CA LEU A 32 3.85 11.08 -14.49
C LEU A 32 4.99 11.68 -15.32
N THR A 33 6.07 10.92 -15.53
CA THR A 33 7.27 11.36 -16.26
C THR A 33 7.23 11.06 -17.75
N ASN A 34 6.67 9.91 -18.18
CA ASN A 34 6.83 9.45 -19.56
C ASN A 34 5.57 9.52 -20.43
N ASN A 35 4.36 9.46 -19.85
CA ASN A 35 3.12 9.38 -20.65
C ASN A 35 1.88 9.97 -19.96
N LEU A 36 2.04 11.14 -19.32
CA LEU A 36 0.93 11.77 -18.59
C LEU A 36 -0.25 12.11 -19.51
N THR A 37 0.02 12.70 -20.68
CA THR A 37 -1.05 13.12 -21.62
C THR A 37 -1.81 11.94 -22.20
N GLY A 38 -1.12 10.86 -22.57
CA GLY A 38 -1.75 9.66 -23.11
C GLY A 38 -2.65 8.97 -22.09
N ILE A 39 -2.18 8.84 -20.84
CA ILE A 39 -2.98 8.25 -19.77
C ILE A 39 -4.14 9.16 -19.36
N ALA A 40 -3.96 10.48 -19.27
CA ALA A 40 -5.07 11.40 -19.02
C ALA A 40 -6.18 11.25 -20.08
N THR A 41 -5.80 11.15 -21.36
CA THR A 41 -6.74 10.93 -22.46
C THR A 41 -7.47 9.58 -22.32
N LEU A 42 -6.75 8.51 -22.01
CA LEU A 42 -7.33 7.17 -21.79
C LEU A 42 -8.30 7.14 -20.61
N MET A 43 -7.96 7.85 -19.53
CA MET A 43 -8.74 7.93 -18.31
C MET A 43 -9.93 8.89 -18.42
N GLY A 44 -10.07 9.62 -19.54
CA GLY A 44 -11.10 10.64 -19.72
C GLY A 44 -10.92 11.86 -18.81
N LEU A 45 -9.69 12.14 -18.37
CA LEU A 45 -9.35 13.22 -17.45
C LEU A 45 -8.56 14.32 -18.16
N THR A 46 -8.59 15.52 -17.59
CA THR A 46 -7.64 16.56 -17.97
C THR A 46 -6.24 16.24 -17.44
N VAL A 47 -5.20 16.72 -18.13
CA VAL A 47 -3.81 16.55 -17.70
C VAL A 47 -3.56 17.03 -16.25
N PRO A 48 -4.10 18.19 -15.80
CA PRO A 48 -3.97 18.61 -14.40
C PRO A 48 -4.65 17.68 -13.38
N GLU A 49 -5.81 17.11 -13.74
CA GLU A 49 -6.51 16.16 -12.87
C GLU A 49 -5.71 14.86 -12.72
N GLU A 50 -5.26 14.28 -13.83
CA GLU A 50 -4.46 13.05 -13.77
C GLU A 50 -3.12 13.28 -13.07
N ARG A 51 -2.49 14.46 -13.24
CA ARG A 51 -1.30 14.83 -12.47
C ARG A 51 -1.58 14.82 -10.97
N THR A 52 -2.65 15.47 -10.55
CA THR A 52 -3.06 15.51 -9.13
C THR A 52 -3.31 14.11 -8.61
N ARG A 53 -4.02 13.30 -9.40
CA ARG A 53 -4.30 11.89 -9.08
C ARG A 53 -3.03 11.09 -8.86
N LEU A 54 -2.08 11.14 -9.78
CA LEU A 54 -0.81 10.43 -9.66
C LEU A 54 0.02 10.92 -8.47
N LEU A 55 0.05 12.23 -8.19
CA LEU A 55 0.77 12.76 -7.02
C LEU A 55 0.20 12.24 -5.70
N ILE A 56 -1.13 12.14 -5.59
CA ILE A 56 -1.79 11.53 -4.43
C ILE A 56 -1.39 10.05 -4.31
N LEU A 57 -1.49 9.28 -5.40
CA LEU A 57 -1.14 7.87 -5.40
C LEU A 57 0.34 7.63 -5.04
N ILE A 58 1.27 8.41 -5.59
CA ILE A 58 2.71 8.37 -5.25
C ILE A 58 2.92 8.60 -3.75
N ALA A 59 2.26 9.62 -3.17
CA ALA A 59 2.39 9.91 -1.76
C ALA A 59 1.87 8.74 -0.90
N LEU A 60 0.74 8.16 -1.27
CA LEU A 60 0.14 7.03 -0.56
C LEU A 60 0.98 5.75 -0.69
N ASP A 61 1.56 5.47 -1.85
CA ASP A 61 2.52 4.37 -2.04
C ASP A 61 3.77 4.57 -1.19
N ALA A 62 4.31 5.79 -1.15
CA ALA A 62 5.48 6.10 -0.34
C ALA A 62 5.21 5.91 1.15
N ILE A 63 4.05 6.38 1.63
CA ILE A 63 3.60 6.18 3.03
C ILE A 63 3.44 4.68 3.31
N GLY A 64 2.67 3.98 2.47
CA GLY A 64 2.37 2.57 2.67
C GLY A 64 3.64 1.70 2.61
N GLY A 65 4.50 1.95 1.61
CA GLY A 65 5.76 1.24 1.39
C GLY A 65 6.75 1.48 2.51
N SER A 66 6.89 2.73 2.97
CA SER A 66 7.73 3.07 4.12
C SER A 66 7.22 2.41 5.41
N GLY A 67 5.91 2.38 5.62
CA GLY A 67 5.29 1.65 6.72
C GLY A 67 5.58 0.15 6.66
N ALA A 68 5.51 -0.46 5.47
CA ALA A 68 5.80 -1.87 5.27
C ALA A 68 7.28 -2.19 5.53
N ILE A 69 8.21 -1.34 5.09
CA ILE A 69 9.64 -1.44 5.43
C ILE A 69 9.83 -1.35 6.96
N LEU A 70 9.20 -0.38 7.62
CA LEU A 70 9.30 -0.22 9.07
C LEU A 70 8.77 -1.47 9.80
N ALA A 71 7.68 -2.04 9.31
CA ALA A 71 7.11 -3.28 9.84
C ALA A 71 8.04 -4.47 9.65
N LEU A 72 8.65 -4.59 8.47
CA LEU A 72 9.65 -5.60 8.12
C LEU A 72 10.88 -5.50 9.02
N VAL A 73 11.45 -4.30 9.16
CA VAL A 73 12.58 -4.03 10.06
C VAL A 73 12.21 -4.38 11.50
N GLY A 74 11.00 -4.02 11.95
CA GLY A 74 10.48 -4.43 13.25
C GLY A 74 10.38 -5.95 13.43
N CYS A 75 10.09 -6.71 12.37
CA CYS A 75 10.12 -8.17 12.41
C CYS A 75 11.56 -8.73 12.46
N LEU A 76 12.47 -8.17 11.67
CA LEU A 76 13.87 -8.61 11.60
C LEU A 76 14.65 -8.33 12.89
N LEU A 77 14.35 -7.20 13.55
CA LEU A 77 14.98 -6.78 14.81
C LEU A 77 14.22 -7.23 16.06
N ASP A 78 13.13 -7.98 15.90
CA ASP A 78 12.21 -8.39 16.97
C ASP A 78 11.71 -7.23 17.86
N ARG A 79 11.46 -6.07 17.24
CA ARG A 79 10.94 -4.86 17.91
C ARG A 79 9.44 -4.76 17.68
N ALA A 80 8.66 -5.30 18.62
CA ALA A 80 7.20 -5.34 18.53
C ALA A 80 6.54 -3.98 18.30
N MET A 81 7.03 -2.92 18.98
CA MET A 81 6.50 -1.55 18.80
C MET A 81 6.75 -1.04 17.38
N LEU A 82 7.97 -1.21 16.86
CA LEU A 82 8.35 -0.80 15.51
C LEU A 82 7.50 -1.52 14.46
N ARG A 83 7.31 -2.83 14.64
CA ARG A 83 6.45 -3.65 13.78
C ARG A 83 5.01 -3.11 13.74
N ARG A 84 4.43 -2.84 14.91
CA ARG A 84 3.04 -2.36 15.04
C ARG A 84 2.84 -0.99 14.40
N VAL A 85 3.75 -0.06 14.67
CA VAL A 85 3.71 1.28 14.08
C VAL A 85 3.87 1.22 12.57
N GLY A 86 4.86 0.45 12.07
CA GLY A 86 5.04 0.25 10.63
C GLY A 86 3.80 -0.34 9.95
N ALA A 87 3.22 -1.39 10.56
CA ALA A 87 2.01 -2.02 10.03
C ALA A 87 0.80 -1.08 10.03
N MET A 88 0.69 -0.20 11.02
CA MET A 88 -0.34 0.85 11.06
C MET A 88 -0.16 1.84 9.92
N ILE A 89 1.05 2.35 9.71
CA ILE A 89 1.36 3.28 8.62
C ILE A 89 1.09 2.63 7.27
N ALA A 90 1.52 1.38 7.09
CA ALA A 90 1.26 0.59 5.89
C ALA A 90 -0.25 0.45 5.62
N ALA A 91 -1.01 0.07 6.65
CA ALA A 91 -2.45 -0.08 6.57
C ALA A 91 -3.15 1.23 6.20
N VAL A 92 -2.76 2.35 6.83
CA VAL A 92 -3.33 3.67 6.51
C VAL A 92 -3.04 4.05 5.06
N GLY A 93 -1.80 3.90 4.59
CA GLY A 93 -1.44 4.19 3.20
C GLY A 93 -2.27 3.37 2.20
N LEU A 94 -2.34 2.05 2.42
CA LEU A 94 -3.10 1.12 1.58
C LEU A 94 -4.61 1.38 1.58
N VAL A 95 -5.19 1.64 2.75
CA VAL A 95 -6.63 1.92 2.87
C VAL A 95 -6.98 3.25 2.20
N LEU A 96 -6.21 4.31 2.45
CA LEU A 96 -6.43 5.60 1.80
C LEU A 96 -6.22 5.51 0.29
N TYR A 97 -5.22 4.75 -0.17
CA TYR A 97 -5.01 4.47 -1.59
C TYR A 97 -6.25 3.83 -2.19
N GLY A 98 -6.75 2.76 -1.58
CA GLY A 98 -7.90 2.04 -2.12
C GLY A 98 -9.20 2.83 -2.05
N LEU A 99 -9.43 3.61 -0.98
CA LEU A 99 -10.57 4.53 -0.89
C LEU A 99 -10.51 5.60 -1.97
N TYR A 100 -9.33 6.14 -2.25
CA TYR A 100 -9.15 7.12 -3.31
C TYR A 100 -9.41 6.53 -4.69
N GLN A 101 -8.92 5.31 -4.99
CA GLN A 101 -9.23 4.62 -6.24
C GLN A 101 -10.72 4.31 -6.39
N LEU A 102 -11.39 3.88 -5.31
CA LEU A 102 -12.85 3.68 -5.31
C LEU A 102 -13.59 4.99 -5.61
N LEU A 103 -13.20 6.09 -4.98
CA LEU A 103 -13.81 7.39 -5.23
C LEU A 103 -13.59 7.82 -6.69
N ALA A 104 -12.38 7.69 -7.21
CA ALA A 104 -12.06 8.00 -8.60
C ALA A 104 -12.88 7.14 -9.58
N ALA A 105 -12.99 5.84 -9.33
CA ALA A 105 -13.83 4.94 -10.12
C ALA A 105 -15.30 5.35 -10.15
N LEU A 106 -15.85 5.81 -9.02
CA LEU A 106 -17.26 6.19 -8.92
C LEU A 106 -17.58 7.58 -9.47
N THR A 107 -16.60 8.50 -9.48
CA THR A 107 -16.89 9.92 -9.72
C THR A 107 -16.12 10.56 -10.88
N GLN A 108 -15.02 9.95 -11.33
CA GLN A 108 -14.08 10.58 -12.28
C GLN A 108 -13.86 9.75 -13.55
N LEU A 109 -13.97 8.42 -13.47
CA LEU A 109 -13.54 7.54 -14.55
C LEU A 109 -14.69 7.08 -15.47
N PRO A 110 -14.39 6.87 -16.78
CA PRO A 110 -15.35 6.33 -17.73
C PRO A 110 -15.78 4.91 -17.34
N PRO A 111 -17.01 4.48 -17.71
CA PRO A 111 -17.59 3.19 -17.30
C PRO A 111 -16.67 1.97 -17.51
N GLU A 112 -15.87 2.01 -18.57
CA GLU A 112 -14.97 0.93 -18.99
C GLU A 112 -13.83 0.69 -17.99
N LEU A 113 -13.47 1.70 -17.21
CA LEU A 113 -12.38 1.65 -16.23
C LEU A 113 -12.87 1.54 -14.78
N GLN A 114 -14.15 1.83 -14.52
CA GLN A 114 -14.71 1.87 -13.16
C GLN A 114 -14.57 0.53 -12.44
N MET A 115 -14.89 -0.58 -13.12
CA MET A 115 -14.81 -1.91 -12.51
C MET A 115 -13.37 -2.28 -12.16
N THR A 116 -12.43 -2.06 -13.08
CA THR A 116 -11.02 -2.40 -12.90
C THR A 116 -10.38 -1.58 -11.79
N ILE A 117 -10.52 -0.25 -11.85
CA ILE A 117 -9.94 0.64 -10.83
C ILE A 117 -10.65 0.47 -9.48
N GLY A 118 -11.96 0.25 -9.48
CA GLY A 118 -12.71 -0.05 -8.27
C GLY A 118 -12.25 -1.35 -7.61
N LEU A 119 -12.03 -2.41 -8.39
CA LEU A 119 -11.50 -3.68 -7.88
C LEU A 119 -10.09 -3.52 -7.30
N ILE A 120 -9.21 -2.77 -7.97
CA ILE A 120 -7.88 -2.42 -7.42
C ILE A 120 -8.06 -1.74 -6.06
N GLY A 121 -8.98 -0.78 -5.95
CA GLY A 121 -9.27 -0.10 -4.68
C GLY A 121 -9.67 -1.06 -3.56
N VAL A 122 -10.57 -2.01 -3.82
CA VAL A 122 -10.99 -3.04 -2.86
C VAL A 122 -9.81 -3.93 -2.44
N VAL A 123 -8.99 -4.36 -3.40
CA VAL A 123 -7.83 -5.21 -3.13
C VAL A 123 -6.84 -4.50 -2.20
N TYR A 124 -6.52 -3.24 -2.47
CA TYR A 124 -5.60 -2.47 -1.64
C TYR A 124 -6.14 -2.23 -0.21
N ILE A 125 -7.44 -1.96 -0.06
CA ILE A 125 -8.08 -1.91 1.26
C ILE A 125 -7.94 -3.25 1.99
N GLY A 126 -8.22 -4.36 1.29
CA GLY A 126 -8.07 -5.71 1.85
C GLY A 126 -6.65 -5.98 2.34
N ILE A 127 -5.63 -5.66 1.53
CA ILE A 127 -4.22 -5.79 1.91
C ILE A 127 -3.91 -4.91 3.13
N GLY A 128 -4.43 -3.67 3.18
CA GLY A 128 -4.25 -2.77 4.32
C GLY A 128 -4.82 -3.34 5.63
N VAL A 129 -6.03 -3.90 5.59
CA VAL A 129 -6.64 -4.58 6.74
C VAL A 129 -5.80 -5.78 7.17
N VAL A 130 -5.34 -6.60 6.23
CA VAL A 130 -4.47 -7.74 6.53
C VAL A 130 -3.15 -7.28 7.15
N ALA A 131 -2.55 -6.20 6.64
CA ALA A 131 -1.31 -5.63 7.17
C ALA A 131 -1.46 -5.20 8.64
N TRP A 132 -2.55 -4.51 8.95
CA TRP A 132 -2.89 -4.15 10.34
C TRP A 132 -2.99 -5.39 11.23
N VAL A 133 -3.76 -6.40 10.81
CA VAL A 133 -3.98 -7.63 11.59
C VAL A 133 -2.67 -8.40 11.80
N VAL A 134 -1.87 -8.56 10.74
CA VAL A 134 -0.59 -9.29 10.79
C VAL A 134 0.44 -8.58 11.68
N GLY A 135 0.48 -7.24 11.63
CA GLY A 135 1.43 -6.45 12.41
C GLY A 135 1.08 -6.32 13.90
N THR A 136 -0.20 -6.27 14.22
CA THR A 136 -0.70 -6.05 15.59
C THR A 136 -0.78 -7.31 16.44
N ARG A 137 -0.98 -8.48 15.81
CA ARG A 137 -1.07 -9.77 16.51
C ARG A 137 0.18 -10.02 17.39
N PRO A 138 -0.01 -10.44 18.66
CA PRO A 138 1.09 -10.90 19.51
C PRO A 138 1.88 -12.02 18.82
N THR A 139 3.17 -12.12 19.10
CA THR A 139 3.96 -13.29 18.71
C THR A 139 3.72 -14.35 19.79
N PRO A 140 3.33 -15.60 19.44
CA PRO A 140 2.97 -16.63 20.43
C PRO A 140 4.05 -16.94 21.48
N ASP A 141 5.30 -16.60 21.21
CA ASP A 141 6.44 -16.96 22.06
C ASP A 141 6.83 -15.90 23.11
N ALA A 142 6.06 -14.81 23.24
CA ALA A 142 6.29 -13.81 24.29
C ALA A 142 5.77 -14.35 25.64
N HIS A 143 6.45 -15.34 26.20
CA HIS A 143 6.30 -15.64 27.63
C HIS A 143 6.68 -14.37 28.41
N PRO A 144 5.81 -13.86 29.30
CA PRO A 144 6.25 -12.85 30.25
C PRO A 144 7.33 -13.50 31.10
N ALA A 145 8.56 -12.98 31.01
CA ALA A 145 9.57 -13.26 32.01
C ALA A 145 9.03 -12.73 33.34
N THR A 146 8.50 -13.64 34.15
CA THR A 146 8.22 -13.43 35.58
C THR A 146 9.53 -13.27 36.33
#